data_AF-A0AAQ5Y2G3-F1
#
_entry.id   AF-A0AAQ5Y2G3-F1
#
_cell.length_a   1.000
_cell.length_b   1.000
_cell.length_c   1.000
_cell.angle_alpha   90.00
_cell.angle_beta   90.00
_cell.angle_gamma   90.00
#
_symmetry.space_group_name_H-M   'P 1'
#
loop_
_entity.id
_entity.type
_entity.pdbx_description
1 polymer ?
#
loop_
_entity_poly.entity_id
_entity_poly.type
_entity_poly.pdbx_seq_one_letter_code
_entity_poly.pdbx_strand_id
1 'polypeptide(L)'
;MLFHILMDPSLYVGELWYTPIRREWYYEVIIVRIEVNGQDLNMDCKEVGPDADTGMTEHSYNAVFQTEQFPSGFWLGEQLVCWQAGTTPWHIFPVISLYLMSENRNQSFRISILPQQYLRPVEDVASAQEDCYKFAVSQSSTGTVMGAVIMEGFYVVFDREKKRIGFAVSTCHVHDEFRTASVEGPFHGVDLEDCGYNIPQTDESTLMTIAYIMAGICALFMLPLCLMVCQWRFARCLHPHGDFADDISLLK
;
A
#
# COMPACT_ATOMS: atom_id res chain seq x y z
N MET A 1 -14.88 -18.89 19.62
CA MET A 1 -14.76 -19.67 18.36
C MET A 1 -13.32 -19.51 17.92
N LEU A 2 -12.45 -20.45 18.33
CA LEU A 2 -11.03 -20.43 17.99
C LEU A 2 -10.89 -20.78 16.50
N PHE A 3 -10.46 -19.82 15.69
CA PHE A 3 -9.88 -20.13 14.38
C PHE A 3 -8.50 -20.75 14.65
N HIS A 4 -8.43 -22.07 14.76
CA HIS A 4 -7.15 -22.74 14.59
C HIS A 4 -6.64 -22.41 13.19
N ILE A 5 -5.48 -21.77 13.11
CA ILE A 5 -4.76 -21.55 11.86
C ILE A 5 -4.50 -22.95 11.27
N LEU A 6 -5.28 -23.34 10.26
CA LEU A 6 -5.05 -24.56 9.50
C LEU A 6 -3.82 -24.31 8.63
N MET A 7 -2.65 -24.55 9.20
CA MET A 7 -1.40 -24.62 8.44
C MET A 7 -1.37 -25.98 7.75
N ASP A 8 -1.19 -25.99 6.44
CA ASP A 8 -1.03 -27.22 5.67
C ASP A 8 0.46 -27.40 5.33
N PRO A 9 1.16 -28.35 5.98
CA PRO A 9 2.58 -28.62 5.74
C PRO A 9 2.89 -29.09 4.32
N SER A 10 1.88 -29.53 3.55
CA SER A 10 2.08 -29.96 2.16
C SER A 10 2.21 -28.79 1.17
N LEU A 11 1.88 -27.57 1.60
CA LEU A 11 1.89 -26.38 0.75
C LEU A 11 3.19 -25.58 0.81
N TYR A 12 4.15 -25.97 1.65
CA TYR A 12 5.42 -25.28 1.78
C TYR A 12 6.61 -26.20 2.02
N VAL A 13 7.81 -25.67 1.77
CA VAL A 13 9.08 -26.34 2.02
C VAL A 13 9.94 -25.44 2.91
N GLY A 14 10.71 -26.05 3.80
CA GLY A 14 11.61 -25.35 4.71
C GLY A 14 10.91 -24.86 5.98
N GLU A 15 11.52 -23.87 6.62
CA GLU A 15 11.02 -23.29 7.87
C GLU A 15 10.16 -22.06 7.62
N LEU A 16 9.23 -21.81 8.55
CA LEU A 16 8.33 -20.69 8.50
C LEU A 16 8.89 -19.53 9.33
N TRP A 17 9.15 -18.40 8.68
CA TRP A 17 9.70 -17.20 9.30
C TRP A 17 8.61 -16.16 9.50
N TYR A 18 8.56 -15.54 10.68
CA TYR A 18 7.52 -14.59 11.04
C TYR A 18 8.05 -13.16 11.12
N THR A 19 7.27 -12.23 10.56
CA THR A 19 7.43 -10.79 10.70
C THR A 19 6.22 -10.18 11.41
N PRO A 20 6.39 -9.25 12.36
CA PRO A 20 5.29 -8.60 13.04
C PRO A 20 4.51 -7.67 12.10
N ILE A 21 3.19 -7.62 12.25
CA ILE A 21 2.31 -6.66 11.57
C ILE A 21 2.39 -5.33 12.31
N ARG A 22 2.84 -4.29 11.62
CA ARG A 22 2.93 -2.92 12.17
C ARG A 22 1.55 -2.25 12.26
N ARG A 23 0.73 -2.39 11.22
CA ARG A 23 -0.64 -1.87 11.18
C ARG A 23 -1.61 -2.86 10.51
N GLU A 24 -2.75 -3.10 11.14
CA GLU A 24 -3.71 -4.15 10.77
C GLU A 24 -4.54 -3.84 9.50
N TRP A 25 -4.68 -2.57 9.13
CA TRP A 25 -5.44 -2.10 7.97
C TRP A 25 -4.93 -2.65 6.61
N TYR A 26 -3.61 -2.79 6.41
CA TYR A 26 -2.99 -3.24 5.13
C TYR A 26 -1.96 -4.36 5.31
N TYR A 27 -1.90 -4.99 6.49
CA TYR A 27 -0.84 -5.96 6.82
C TYR A 27 0.56 -5.38 6.57
N GLU A 28 0.79 -4.17 7.09
CA GLU A 28 2.05 -3.44 6.93
C GLU A 28 3.19 -4.16 7.66
N VAL A 29 4.33 -4.34 6.99
CA VAL A 29 5.55 -4.97 7.52
C VAL A 29 6.73 -4.02 7.44
N ILE A 30 7.78 -4.29 8.22
CA ILE A 30 9.02 -3.47 8.22
C ILE A 30 10.07 -4.17 7.36
N ILE A 31 10.44 -3.53 6.26
CA ILE A 31 11.58 -3.92 5.42
C ILE A 31 12.81 -3.18 5.93
N VAL A 32 13.84 -3.93 6.29
CA VAL A 32 15.05 -3.36 6.92
C VAL A 32 16.21 -3.22 5.95
N ARG A 33 16.19 -3.96 4.84
CA ARG A 33 17.25 -4.00 3.84
C ARG A 33 16.73 -4.60 2.54
N ILE A 34 17.24 -4.11 1.41
CA ILE A 34 16.92 -4.60 0.07
C ILE A 34 18.23 -4.95 -0.63
N GLU A 35 18.30 -6.16 -1.18
CA GLU A 35 19.42 -6.60 -2.01
C GLU A 35 18.96 -6.92 -3.43
N VAL A 36 19.77 -6.60 -4.42
CA VAL A 36 19.57 -6.95 -5.82
C VAL A 36 20.79 -7.71 -6.30
N ASN A 37 20.63 -8.98 -6.71
CA ASN A 37 21.73 -9.90 -6.99
C ASN A 37 22.78 -10.00 -5.87
N GLY A 38 22.35 -9.87 -4.62
CA GLY A 38 23.22 -9.91 -3.44
C GLY A 38 24.00 -8.62 -3.19
N GLN A 39 23.83 -7.59 -4.01
CA GLN A 39 24.33 -6.25 -3.71
C GLN A 39 23.28 -5.48 -2.91
N ASP A 40 23.72 -4.89 -1.81
CA ASP A 40 22.89 -4.04 -0.97
C ASP A 40 22.58 -2.73 -1.70
N LEU A 41 21.31 -2.33 -1.67
CA LEU A 41 20.88 -1.02 -2.14
C LEU A 41 21.41 0.12 -1.26
N ASN A 42 21.89 -0.20 -0.04
CA ASN A 42 22.55 0.72 0.89
C ASN A 42 21.82 2.07 1.02
N MET A 43 20.49 2.00 0.99
CA MET A 43 19.60 3.11 1.28
C MET A 43 19.34 3.13 2.78
N ASP A 44 19.15 4.31 3.36
CA ASP A 44 18.67 4.39 4.74
C ASP A 44 17.31 3.68 4.80
N CYS A 45 17.12 2.76 5.76
CA CYS A 45 15.90 1.96 5.83
C CYS A 45 14.63 2.81 6.08
N LYS A 46 14.80 4.09 6.47
CA LYS A 46 13.74 5.10 6.54
C LYS A 46 13.37 5.73 5.19
N GLU A 47 14.26 5.75 4.21
CA GLU A 47 14.03 6.32 2.88
C GLU A 47 13.13 5.45 1.98
N VAL A 48 12.65 4.33 2.51
CA VAL A 48 11.64 3.47 1.86
C VAL A 48 10.21 4.09 1.96
N GLY A 49 10.07 5.26 2.60
CA GLY A 49 8.81 6.01 2.74
C GLY A 49 8.56 7.12 1.70
N PRO A 50 7.36 7.75 1.74
CA PRO A 50 6.91 8.79 0.80
C PRO A 50 7.81 9.99 0.54
N ASP A 51 8.54 10.46 1.54
CA ASP A 51 9.23 11.76 1.47
C ASP A 51 10.71 11.59 1.15
N ALA A 52 11.03 10.69 0.21
CA ALA A 52 12.37 10.56 -0.35
C ALA A 52 12.62 11.67 -1.40
N ASP A 53 12.44 12.92 -0.97
CA ASP A 53 12.59 14.11 -1.79
C ASP A 53 13.88 14.83 -1.38
N THR A 54 14.97 14.53 -2.11
CA THR A 54 16.04 15.45 -2.56
C THR A 54 17.31 14.66 -2.95
N GLY A 55 17.29 14.08 -4.15
CA GLY A 55 18.52 13.86 -4.93
C GLY A 55 19.17 12.47 -4.93
N MET A 56 18.73 11.51 -4.10
CA MET A 56 19.37 10.18 -4.01
C MET A 56 18.55 9.02 -4.58
N THR A 57 17.27 9.24 -4.91
CA THR A 57 16.32 8.17 -5.29
C THR A 57 16.47 7.68 -6.73
N GLU A 58 16.70 8.56 -7.72
CA GLU A 58 16.95 8.11 -9.09
C GLU A 58 18.33 7.47 -9.25
N HIS A 59 19.37 8.00 -8.59
CA HIS A 59 20.72 7.46 -8.72
C HIS A 59 20.89 6.11 -8.03
N SER A 60 20.32 5.87 -6.84
CA SER A 60 20.41 4.55 -6.19
C SER A 60 19.56 3.49 -6.89
N TYR A 61 18.37 3.85 -7.39
CA TYR A 61 17.54 2.94 -8.16
C TYR A 61 18.20 2.59 -9.52
N ASN A 62 18.69 3.59 -10.27
CA ASN A 62 19.43 3.36 -11.51
C ASN A 62 20.80 2.71 -11.28
N ALA A 63 21.44 2.89 -10.12
CA ALA A 63 22.72 2.26 -9.77
C ALA A 63 22.59 0.77 -9.43
N VAL A 64 21.43 0.35 -8.89
CA VAL A 64 21.21 -1.04 -8.45
C VAL A 64 20.47 -1.87 -9.48
N PHE A 65 19.51 -1.27 -10.19
CA PHE A 65 18.94 -1.86 -11.40
C PHE A 65 19.79 -1.52 -12.63
N GLN A 66 21.12 -1.39 -12.49
CA GLN A 66 22.12 -1.18 -13.56
C GLN A 66 22.06 -2.31 -14.60
N THR A 67 20.98 -2.31 -15.34
CA THR A 67 20.84 -2.92 -16.63
C THR A 67 20.62 -1.71 -17.52
N GLU A 68 21.68 -1.16 -18.11
CA GLU A 68 21.60 -0.18 -19.21
C GLU A 68 20.73 -0.67 -20.40
N GLN A 69 20.19 -1.88 -20.28
CA GLN A 69 19.39 -2.62 -21.23
C GLN A 69 17.88 -2.29 -21.19
N PHE A 70 17.36 -1.63 -20.14
CA PHE A 70 15.92 -1.36 -20.01
C PHE A 70 15.60 0.13 -19.78
N PRO A 71 14.49 0.65 -20.37
CA PRO A 71 14.07 2.02 -20.16
C PRO A 71 13.63 2.25 -18.71
N SER A 72 13.90 3.43 -18.15
CA SER A 72 13.49 3.79 -16.78
C SER A 72 11.99 3.63 -16.55
N GLY A 73 11.17 3.91 -17.56
CA GLY A 73 9.72 3.73 -17.52
C GLY A 73 9.26 2.28 -17.31
N PHE A 74 10.07 1.28 -17.66
CA PHE A 74 9.76 -0.12 -17.37
C PHE A 74 9.82 -0.38 -15.87
N TRP A 75 10.91 0.05 -15.22
CA TRP A 75 11.11 -0.14 -13.78
C TRP A 75 10.19 0.71 -12.91
N LEU A 76 9.66 1.81 -13.44
CA LEU A 76 8.58 2.57 -12.81
C LEU A 76 7.20 1.89 -12.95
N GLY A 77 7.10 0.80 -13.71
CA GLY A 77 5.82 0.17 -14.01
C GLY A 77 4.93 1.04 -14.91
N GLU A 78 5.51 1.89 -15.75
CA GLU A 78 4.77 2.70 -16.74
C GLU A 78 4.79 2.05 -18.12
N GLN A 79 5.87 1.33 -18.44
CA GLN A 79 6.10 0.71 -19.74
C GLN A 79 6.11 -0.82 -19.66
N LEU A 80 5.84 -1.44 -20.81
CA LEU A 80 5.90 -2.88 -21.02
C LEU A 80 7.21 -3.25 -21.71
N VAL A 81 7.71 -4.43 -21.45
CA VAL A 81 8.79 -5.06 -22.22
C VAL A 81 8.27 -6.37 -22.80
N CYS A 82 8.54 -6.61 -24.07
CA CYS A 82 8.03 -7.78 -24.78
C CYS A 82 9.16 -8.52 -25.47
N TRP A 83 9.07 -9.85 -25.46
CA TRP A 83 9.93 -10.75 -26.22
C TRP A 83 9.07 -11.68 -27.07
N GLN A 84 9.69 -12.37 -28.03
CA GLN A 84 9.00 -13.44 -28.75
C GLN A 84 8.62 -14.56 -27.76
N ALA A 85 7.45 -15.16 -27.96
CA ALA A 85 6.91 -16.16 -27.06
C ALA A 85 7.92 -17.27 -26.73
N GLY A 86 8.15 -17.52 -25.43
CA GLY A 86 9.11 -18.50 -24.92
C GLY A 86 10.59 -18.09 -24.98
N THR A 87 10.91 -16.87 -25.40
CA THR A 87 12.31 -16.37 -25.50
C THR A 87 12.69 -15.37 -24.41
N THR A 88 11.82 -15.18 -23.40
CA THR A 88 12.05 -14.26 -22.28
C THR A 88 13.38 -14.57 -21.60
N PRO A 89 14.33 -13.62 -21.55
CA PRO A 89 15.68 -13.86 -21.06
C PRO A 89 15.75 -13.78 -19.53
N TRP A 90 15.14 -14.72 -18.80
CA TRP A 90 15.05 -14.68 -17.34
C TRP A 90 16.39 -14.49 -16.60
N HIS A 91 17.50 -14.96 -17.18
CA HIS A 91 18.84 -14.92 -16.59
C HIS A 91 19.43 -13.50 -16.46
N ILE A 92 19.00 -12.53 -17.27
CA ILE A 92 19.51 -11.15 -17.18
C ILE A 92 18.83 -10.37 -16.04
N PHE A 93 17.68 -10.86 -15.58
CA PHE A 93 16.93 -10.23 -14.52
C PHE A 93 17.47 -10.62 -13.14
N PRO A 94 17.65 -9.63 -12.24
CA PRO A 94 18.24 -9.88 -10.94
C PRO A 94 17.27 -10.58 -9.99
N VAL A 95 17.81 -11.29 -9.00
CA VAL A 95 17.02 -11.72 -7.84
C VAL A 95 16.91 -10.55 -6.89
N ILE A 96 15.68 -10.21 -6.49
CA ILE A 96 15.40 -9.15 -5.50
C ILE A 96 15.20 -9.83 -4.16
N SER A 97 15.93 -9.39 -3.14
CA SER A 97 15.80 -9.95 -1.80
C SER A 97 15.39 -8.88 -0.79
N LEU A 98 14.33 -9.16 -0.04
CA LEU A 98 13.77 -8.26 0.96
C LEU A 98 14.05 -8.84 2.34
N TYR A 99 14.71 -8.05 3.19
CA TYR A 99 14.91 -8.41 4.58
C TYR A 99 13.77 -7.84 5.40
N LEU A 100 13.03 -8.73 6.06
CA LEU A 100 11.91 -8.41 6.92
C LEU A 100 12.35 -8.52 8.38
N MET A 101 11.91 -7.57 9.20
CA MET A 101 12.12 -7.65 10.65
C MET A 101 11.49 -8.93 11.19
N SER A 102 12.21 -9.67 12.03
CA SER A 102 11.71 -10.85 12.72
C SER A 102 10.93 -10.48 13.99
N GLU A 103 10.30 -11.46 14.64
CA GLU A 103 9.70 -11.26 15.98
C GLU A 103 10.73 -10.82 17.03
N ASN A 104 12.01 -11.19 16.84
CA ASN A 104 13.11 -10.65 17.63
C ASN A 104 13.63 -9.36 17.00
N ARG A 105 13.63 -8.27 17.76
CA ARG A 105 13.92 -6.91 17.28
C ARG A 105 15.31 -6.72 16.69
N ASN A 106 16.26 -7.58 17.03
CA ASN A 106 17.63 -7.52 16.52
C ASN A 106 17.90 -8.54 15.42
N GLN A 107 16.85 -9.17 14.90
CA GLN A 107 16.93 -10.20 13.88
C GLN A 107 16.02 -9.86 12.70
N SER A 108 16.47 -10.22 11.52
CA SER A 108 15.70 -10.22 10.29
C SER A 108 15.82 -11.55 9.59
N PHE A 109 14.93 -11.78 8.64
CA PHE A 109 15.02 -12.89 7.70
C PHE A 109 14.80 -12.32 6.30
N ARG A 110 15.34 -13.00 5.29
CA ARG A 110 15.30 -12.57 3.91
C ARG A 110 14.36 -13.46 3.12
N ILE A 111 13.51 -12.85 2.31
CA ILE A 111 12.80 -13.52 1.23
C ILE A 111 13.44 -13.14 -0.10
N SER A 112 13.76 -14.12 -0.94
CA SER A 112 14.38 -13.91 -2.25
C SER A 112 13.37 -14.20 -3.36
N ILE A 113 13.11 -13.18 -4.18
CA ILE A 113 12.04 -13.11 -5.17
C ILE A 113 12.66 -13.16 -6.56
N LEU A 114 12.12 -14.06 -7.38
CA LEU A 114 12.60 -14.28 -8.74
C LEU A 114 11.92 -13.36 -9.76
N PRO A 115 12.56 -13.12 -10.92
CA PRO A 115 11.98 -12.36 -12.03
C PRO A 115 10.59 -12.81 -12.46
N GLN A 116 10.34 -14.11 -12.46
CA GLN A 116 9.06 -14.71 -12.83
C GLN A 116 7.92 -14.27 -11.90
N GLN A 117 8.25 -13.85 -10.68
CA GLN A 117 7.29 -13.32 -9.73
C GLN A 117 7.10 -11.84 -10.01
N TYR A 118 8.16 -11.01 -9.93
CA TYR A 118 7.99 -9.56 -10.03
C TYR A 118 7.73 -9.03 -11.45
N LEU A 119 7.82 -9.86 -12.49
CA LEU A 119 7.42 -9.54 -13.87
C LEU A 119 6.04 -10.12 -14.15
N ARG A 120 5.02 -9.26 -14.12
CA ARG A 120 3.64 -9.68 -14.34
C ARG A 120 3.34 -9.75 -15.84
N PRO A 121 2.86 -10.88 -16.38
CA PRO A 121 2.44 -10.97 -17.78
C PRO A 121 1.22 -10.07 -18.05
N VAL A 122 1.15 -9.50 -19.25
CA VAL A 122 0.04 -8.64 -19.68
C VAL A 122 -0.57 -9.21 -20.96
N GLU A 123 -1.72 -9.87 -20.82
CA GLU A 123 -2.40 -10.56 -21.92
C GLU A 123 -3.06 -9.60 -22.92
N ASP A 124 -3.53 -8.43 -22.49
CA ASP A 124 -4.32 -7.51 -23.35
C ASP A 124 -3.52 -6.84 -24.48
N VAL A 125 -2.19 -6.80 -24.36
CA VAL A 125 -1.29 -6.16 -25.35
C VAL A 125 -0.42 -7.19 -26.06
N ALA A 126 -0.27 -8.39 -25.47
CA ALA A 126 0.47 -9.49 -26.05
C ALA A 126 -0.27 -10.03 -27.29
N SER A 127 0.35 -9.94 -28.45
CA SER A 127 -0.05 -10.80 -29.58
C SER A 127 0.24 -12.25 -29.22
N ALA A 128 -0.42 -13.24 -29.83
CA ALA A 128 -0.16 -14.67 -29.56
C ALA A 128 1.30 -15.12 -29.86
N GLN A 129 2.16 -14.21 -30.35
CA GLN A 129 3.55 -14.44 -30.72
C GLN A 129 4.54 -13.75 -29.77
N GLU A 130 4.07 -12.97 -28.80
CA GLU A 130 4.91 -12.18 -27.89
C GLU A 130 4.50 -12.36 -26.43
N ASP A 131 5.49 -12.52 -25.56
CA ASP A 131 5.30 -12.48 -24.10
C ASP A 131 5.66 -11.08 -23.61
N CYS A 132 4.65 -10.34 -23.13
CA CYS A 132 4.81 -8.99 -22.62
C CYS A 132 4.68 -8.95 -21.10
N TYR A 133 5.58 -8.22 -20.44
CA TYR A 133 5.64 -8.13 -18.99
C TYR A 133 5.67 -6.69 -18.52
N LYS A 134 5.13 -6.50 -17.32
CA LYS A 134 5.15 -5.25 -16.58
C LYS A 134 5.85 -5.47 -15.24
N PHE A 135 6.71 -4.54 -14.84
CA PHE A 135 7.33 -4.58 -13.53
C PHE A 135 6.25 -4.35 -12.45
N ALA A 136 6.15 -5.30 -11.51
CA ALA A 136 5.09 -5.35 -10.51
C ALA A 136 5.54 -4.93 -9.11
N VAL A 137 6.71 -4.29 -9.00
CA VAL A 137 7.18 -3.64 -7.77
C VAL A 137 7.13 -2.14 -8.00
N SER A 138 6.41 -1.44 -7.14
CA SER A 138 6.28 0.02 -7.22
C SER A 138 6.58 0.65 -5.87
N GLN A 139 7.24 1.80 -5.89
CA GLN A 139 7.37 2.64 -4.69
C GLN A 139 5.98 3.15 -4.28
N SER A 140 5.76 3.29 -2.97
CA SER A 140 4.50 3.78 -2.41
C SER A 140 4.76 4.96 -1.49
N SER A 141 3.95 6.01 -1.65
CA SER A 141 3.95 7.21 -0.80
C SER A 141 3.21 7.02 0.53
N THR A 142 2.85 5.79 0.90
CA THR A 142 2.20 5.49 2.18
C THR A 142 2.89 4.35 2.94
N GLY A 143 4.13 4.04 2.56
CA GLY A 143 4.88 2.87 3.05
C GLY A 143 4.79 1.68 2.10
N THR A 144 5.72 0.73 2.20
CA THR A 144 5.76 -0.43 1.31
C THR A 144 4.61 -1.39 1.60
N VAL A 145 3.82 -1.68 0.57
CA VAL A 145 2.77 -2.70 0.61
C VAL A 145 3.26 -3.91 -0.19
N MET A 146 3.34 -5.08 0.44
CA MET A 146 3.67 -6.32 -0.26
C MET A 146 2.46 -6.76 -1.09
N GLY A 147 2.52 -6.54 -2.39
CA GLY A 147 1.44 -6.87 -3.32
C GLY A 147 1.25 -8.38 -3.53
N ALA A 148 0.09 -8.76 -4.09
CA ALA A 148 -0.27 -10.15 -4.40
C ALA A 148 0.79 -10.91 -5.20
N VAL A 149 1.47 -10.21 -6.11
CA VAL A 149 2.49 -10.77 -6.99
C VAL A 149 3.71 -11.29 -6.22
N ILE A 150 4.06 -10.66 -5.10
CA ILE A 150 5.16 -11.13 -4.25
C ILE A 150 4.74 -12.38 -3.48
N MET A 151 3.46 -12.48 -3.10
CA MET A 151 2.91 -13.59 -2.33
C MET A 151 2.83 -14.90 -3.12
N GLU A 152 2.82 -14.87 -4.46
CA GLU A 152 2.65 -16.08 -5.28
C GLU A 152 3.79 -17.11 -5.14
N GLY A 153 5.01 -16.67 -4.80
CA GLY A 153 6.13 -17.61 -4.60
C GLY A 153 6.26 -18.15 -3.18
N PHE A 154 5.43 -17.69 -2.24
CA PHE A 154 5.55 -18.04 -0.84
C PHE A 154 4.25 -18.60 -0.28
N TYR A 155 4.39 -19.50 0.67
CA TYR A 155 3.29 -19.85 1.56
C TYR A 155 3.20 -18.78 2.65
N VAL A 156 2.14 -17.96 2.57
CA VAL A 156 1.94 -16.81 3.45
C VAL A 156 0.87 -17.13 4.49
N VAL A 157 1.23 -16.99 5.77
CA VAL A 157 0.35 -17.28 6.90
C VAL A 157 -0.02 -15.97 7.60
N PHE A 158 -1.28 -15.56 7.48
CA PHE A 158 -1.81 -14.39 8.17
C PHE A 158 -2.30 -14.76 9.58
N ASP A 159 -1.40 -14.67 10.56
CA ASP A 159 -1.69 -14.94 11.97
C ASP A 159 -2.18 -13.66 12.65
N ARG A 160 -3.49 -13.40 12.53
CA ARG A 160 -4.15 -12.23 13.12
C ARG A 160 -4.20 -12.27 14.64
N GLU A 161 -4.20 -13.45 15.25
CA GLU A 161 -4.24 -13.60 16.71
C GLU A 161 -2.94 -13.10 17.35
N LYS A 162 -1.80 -13.42 16.71
CA LYS A 162 -0.47 -12.97 17.16
C LYS A 162 0.07 -11.77 16.40
N LYS A 163 -0.77 -11.13 15.55
CA LYS A 163 -0.42 -9.95 14.74
C LYS A 163 0.88 -10.12 13.97
N ARG A 164 1.02 -11.21 13.23
CA ARG A 164 2.23 -11.54 12.48
C ARG A 164 1.92 -12.21 11.15
N ILE A 165 2.87 -12.12 10.23
CA ILE A 165 2.81 -12.75 8.91
C ILE A 165 3.94 -13.76 8.82
N GLY A 166 3.61 -15.00 8.51
CA GLY A 166 4.58 -16.07 8.29
C GLY A 166 4.88 -16.25 6.80
N PHE A 167 6.14 -16.51 6.46
CA PHE A 167 6.60 -16.80 5.11
C PHE A 167 7.38 -18.12 5.10
N ALA A 168 7.06 -18.98 4.14
CA ALA A 168 7.84 -20.14 3.77
C ALA A 168 7.84 -20.27 2.23
N VAL A 169 8.75 -21.07 1.68
CA VAL A 169 8.77 -21.31 0.23
C VAL A 169 7.55 -22.14 -0.15
N SER A 170 6.75 -21.69 -1.11
CA SER A 170 5.57 -22.43 -1.59
C SER A 170 5.98 -23.70 -2.34
N THR A 171 5.23 -24.80 -2.25
CA THR A 171 5.47 -25.98 -3.12
C THR A 171 5.12 -25.71 -4.59
N CYS A 172 4.34 -24.66 -4.87
CA CYS A 172 3.95 -24.23 -6.21
C CYS A 172 4.74 -23.02 -6.72
N HIS A 173 5.86 -22.67 -6.09
CA HIS A 173 6.64 -21.50 -6.50
C HIS A 173 7.22 -21.67 -7.91
N VAL A 174 7.20 -20.59 -8.70
CA VAL A 174 7.87 -20.57 -10.00
C VAL A 174 9.38 -20.57 -9.78
N HIS A 175 10.10 -21.45 -10.48
CA HIS A 175 11.54 -21.58 -10.43
C HIS A 175 12.11 -21.90 -11.81
N ASP A 176 13.36 -21.49 -12.04
CA ASP A 176 14.15 -21.95 -13.18
C ASP A 176 15.05 -23.11 -12.74
N GLU A 177 15.67 -23.82 -13.69
CA GLU A 177 16.67 -24.87 -13.40
C GLU A 177 17.84 -24.39 -12.52
N PHE A 178 18.09 -23.07 -12.47
CA PHE A 178 19.24 -22.47 -11.80
C PHE A 178 18.92 -21.71 -10.52
N ARG A 179 17.66 -21.32 -10.29
CA ARG A 179 17.28 -20.40 -9.19
C ARG A 179 15.91 -20.75 -8.64
N THR A 180 15.82 -20.78 -7.32
CA THR A 180 14.58 -21.00 -6.56
C THR A 180 14.33 -19.82 -5.62
N ALA A 181 13.06 -19.53 -5.34
CA ALA A 181 12.71 -18.63 -4.25
C ALA A 181 13.24 -19.21 -2.93
N SER A 182 13.71 -18.35 -2.03
CA SER A 182 14.21 -18.80 -0.72
C SER A 182 13.71 -17.92 0.41
N VAL A 183 13.61 -18.52 1.60
CA VAL A 183 13.35 -17.84 2.86
C VAL A 183 14.48 -18.24 3.79
N GLU A 184 15.33 -17.29 4.16
CA GLU A 184 16.58 -17.54 4.88
C GLU A 184 16.69 -16.64 6.11
N GLY A 185 17.28 -17.15 7.18
CA GLY A 185 17.50 -16.39 8.42
C GLY A 185 18.14 -17.27 9.50
N PRO A 186 18.45 -16.69 10.67
CA PRO A 186 18.29 -15.28 11.02
C PRO A 186 19.53 -14.45 10.63
N PHE A 187 19.31 -13.21 10.23
CA PHE A 187 20.35 -12.20 10.06
C PHE A 187 20.30 -11.23 11.24
N HIS A 188 21.47 -10.89 11.80
CA HIS A 188 21.54 -9.99 12.95
C HIS A 188 21.72 -8.54 12.49
N GLY A 189 20.93 -7.64 13.06
CA GLY A 189 20.99 -6.20 12.82
C GLY A 189 20.86 -5.40 14.11
N VAL A 190 21.24 -4.13 14.06
CA VAL A 190 21.13 -3.20 15.20
C VAL A 190 19.86 -2.37 15.00
N ASP A 191 18.99 -2.36 16.02
CA ASP A 191 17.78 -1.52 16.14
C ASP A 191 16.91 -1.42 14.87
N LEU A 192 16.44 -2.57 14.38
CA LEU A 192 15.62 -2.70 13.17
C LEU A 192 14.23 -2.01 13.25
N GLU A 193 13.76 -1.67 14.46
CA GLU A 193 12.49 -0.96 14.64
C GLU A 193 12.52 0.47 14.11
N ASP A 194 13.70 1.09 14.04
CA ASP A 194 13.87 2.46 13.56
C ASP A 194 13.58 2.60 12.06
N CYS A 195 13.57 1.47 11.33
CA CYS A 195 13.21 1.40 9.91
C CYS A 195 11.70 1.55 9.64
N GLY A 196 10.86 1.55 10.67
CA GLY A 196 9.42 1.82 10.51
C GLY A 196 9.15 3.29 10.17
N TYR A 197 8.91 3.61 8.89
CA TYR A 197 8.57 4.98 8.48
C TYR A 197 7.30 5.49 9.19
N ASN A 198 7.43 6.46 10.08
CA ASN A 198 6.28 7.10 10.70
C ASN A 198 5.84 8.25 9.81
N ILE A 199 4.87 8.00 8.91
CA ILE A 199 4.13 9.11 8.29
C ILE A 199 3.54 9.90 9.46
N PRO A 200 3.77 11.22 9.58
CA PRO A 200 2.98 12.03 10.48
C PRO A 200 1.54 11.87 9.99
N GLN A 201 0.76 11.07 10.72
CA GLN A 201 -0.66 10.91 10.42
C GLN A 201 -1.23 12.32 10.46
N THR A 202 -1.58 12.86 9.29
CA THR A 202 -2.65 13.85 9.21
C THR A 202 -3.89 13.08 9.62
N ASP A 203 -4.01 13.01 10.93
CA ASP A 203 -4.95 12.22 11.68
C ASP A 203 -6.30 12.36 11.01
N GLU A 204 -6.86 11.27 10.50
CA GLU A 204 -8.23 11.25 9.95
C GLU A 204 -9.21 11.84 10.98
N SER A 205 -8.88 11.68 12.27
CA SER A 205 -9.49 12.36 13.41
C SER A 205 -9.35 13.89 13.40
N THR A 206 -8.22 14.48 13.00
CA THR A 206 -8.09 15.93 12.83
C THR A 206 -8.96 16.46 11.70
N LEU A 207 -9.05 15.76 10.57
CA LEU A 207 -9.88 16.18 9.44
C LEU A 207 -11.38 16.07 9.76
N MET A 208 -11.79 15.00 10.45
CA MET A 208 -13.15 14.85 11.00
C MET A 208 -13.46 15.91 12.05
N THR A 209 -12.49 16.25 12.92
CA THR A 209 -12.65 17.32 13.91
C THR A 209 -12.87 18.67 13.24
N ILE A 210 -12.08 18.99 12.21
CA ILE A 210 -12.23 20.22 11.42
C ILE A 210 -13.60 20.25 10.73
N ALA A 211 -14.05 19.13 10.17
CA ALA A 211 -15.36 19.03 9.53
C ALA A 211 -16.52 19.31 10.51
N TYR A 212 -16.48 18.75 11.73
CA TYR A 212 -17.49 19.02 12.76
C TYR A 212 -17.48 20.47 13.24
N ILE A 213 -16.30 21.08 13.39
CA ILE A 213 -16.17 22.49 13.76
C ILE A 213 -16.80 23.37 12.67
N MET A 214 -16.50 23.12 11.40
CA MET A 214 -17.07 23.86 10.27
C MET A 214 -18.59 23.68 10.17
N ALA A 215 -19.10 22.47 10.37
CA ALA A 215 -20.53 22.20 10.39
C ALA A 215 -21.25 22.94 11.53
N GLY A 216 -20.65 22.99 12.72
CA GLY A 216 -21.18 23.73 13.87
C GLY A 216 -21.24 25.24 13.64
N ILE A 217 -20.19 25.82 13.05
CA ILE A 217 -20.13 27.24 12.69
C ILE A 217 -21.21 27.56 11.63
N CYS A 218 -21.34 26.73 10.59
CA CYS A 218 -22.38 26.88 9.59
C CYS A 218 -23.78 26.82 10.19
N ALA A 219 -24.05 25.89 11.10
CA ALA A 219 -25.34 25.80 11.79
C ALA A 219 -25.63 27.05 12.64
N LEU A 220 -24.63 27.57 13.37
CA LEU A 220 -24.78 28.77 14.19
C LEU A 220 -25.24 29.99 13.38
N PHE A 221 -24.72 30.17 12.16
CA PHE A 221 -25.06 31.32 11.32
C PHE A 221 -26.29 31.11 10.44
N MET A 222 -26.51 29.89 9.94
CA MET A 222 -27.64 29.59 9.05
C MET A 222 -28.96 29.49 9.82
N LEU A 223 -28.95 28.99 11.05
CA LEU A 223 -30.18 28.75 11.82
C LEU A 223 -30.94 30.06 12.17
N PRO A 224 -30.28 31.15 12.61
CA PRO A 224 -30.94 32.46 12.79
C PRO A 224 -31.47 33.04 11.48
N LEU A 225 -30.73 32.92 10.38
CA LEU A 225 -31.16 33.40 9.06
C LEU A 225 -32.38 32.62 8.55
N CYS A 226 -32.38 31.29 8.70
CA CYS A 226 -33.52 30.44 8.39
C CYS A 226 -34.74 30.80 9.25
N LEU A 227 -34.56 31.02 10.56
CA LEU A 227 -35.65 31.44 11.44
C LEU A 227 -36.22 32.82 11.04
N MET A 228 -35.37 33.79 10.71
CA MET A 228 -35.83 35.09 10.23
C MET A 228 -36.59 35.00 8.91
N VAL A 229 -36.11 34.19 7.95
CA VAL A 229 -36.80 33.96 6.67
C VAL A 229 -38.11 33.21 6.87
N CYS A 230 -38.15 32.21 7.76
CA CYS A 230 -39.38 31.51 8.12
C CYS A 230 -40.38 32.46 8.77
N GLN A 231 -39.97 33.24 9.77
CA GLN A 231 -40.83 34.24 10.42
C GLN A 231 -41.34 35.28 9.43
N TRP A 232 -40.50 35.74 8.51
CA TRP A 232 -40.90 36.69 7.46
C TRP A 232 -41.89 36.09 6.46
N ARG A 233 -41.72 34.82 6.06
CA ARG A 233 -42.68 34.11 5.22
C ARG A 233 -44.00 33.87 5.94
N PHE A 234 -43.97 33.46 7.21
CA PHE A 234 -45.18 33.31 8.04
C PHE A 234 -45.91 34.65 8.23
N ALA A 235 -45.19 35.74 8.49
CA ALA A 235 -45.77 37.07 8.61
C ALA A 235 -46.42 37.56 7.30
N ARG A 236 -45.81 37.26 6.14
CA ARG A 236 -46.41 37.55 4.82
C ARG A 236 -47.62 36.68 4.51
N CYS A 237 -47.64 35.42 4.94
CA CYS A 237 -48.80 34.54 4.77
C CYS A 237 -49.97 34.90 5.71
N LEU A 238 -49.72 35.51 6.87
CA LEU A 238 -50.75 35.99 7.79
C LEU A 238 -51.29 37.39 7.45
N HIS A 239 -50.70 38.11 6.48
CA HIS A 239 -51.21 39.41 6.05
C HIS A 239 -51.49 39.52 4.54
N PRO A 240 -52.46 38.75 4.01
CA PRO A 240 -53.19 39.14 2.81
C PRO A 240 -54.46 39.92 3.22
N HIS A 241 -54.44 41.23 2.97
CA HIS A 241 -55.56 42.17 2.83
C HIS A 241 -56.99 41.70 3.24
N GLY A 242 -57.57 42.38 4.24
CA GLY A 242 -59.00 42.37 4.53
C GLY A 242 -59.51 43.77 4.87
N ASP A 243 -59.58 44.65 3.88
CA ASP A 243 -60.52 45.79 3.91
C ASP A 243 -61.92 45.23 3.69
N PHE A 244 -62.80 45.27 4.68
CA PHE A 244 -64.26 45.44 4.55
C PHE A 244 -64.90 45.35 5.94
N ALA A 245 -65.74 46.34 6.25
CA ALA A 245 -66.61 46.47 7.43
C ALA A 245 -66.00 47.15 8.68
N ASP A 246 -65.90 48.48 8.63
CA ASP A 246 -66.19 49.36 9.78
C ASP A 246 -66.75 50.72 9.28
N ASP A 247 -67.68 50.67 8.32
CA ASP A 247 -68.61 51.76 8.03
C ASP A 247 -70.02 51.24 8.31
N ILE A 248 -70.50 51.39 9.55
CA ILE A 248 -71.90 51.58 10.00
C ILE A 248 -71.82 51.56 11.54
N SER A 249 -71.59 52.72 12.17
CA SER A 249 -72.15 53.09 13.49
C SER A 249 -71.56 54.41 14.04
N LEU A 250 -71.59 55.49 13.26
CA LEU A 250 -71.53 56.85 13.82
C LEU A 250 -72.57 57.75 13.14
N LEU A 251 -73.84 57.38 13.32
CA LEU A 251 -74.97 58.29 13.40
C LEU A 251 -75.74 57.98 14.69
N LYS A 252 -75.19 58.45 15.81
CA LYS A 252 -75.96 59.09 16.88
C LYS A 252 -75.06 59.98 17.72
#